data_AF-U3KUX6-F1
#
_entry.id   AF-U3KUX6-F1
#
_cell.length_a   1.000
_cell.length_b   1.000
_cell.length_c   1.000
_cell.angle_alpha   90.00
_cell.angle_beta   90.00
_cell.angle_gamma   90.00
#
_symmetry.space_group_name_H-M   'P 1'
#
loop_
_entity.id
_entity.type
_entity.pdbx_description
1 polymer ?
#
loop_
_entity_poly.entity_id
_entity_poly.type
_entity_poly.pdbx_seq_one_letter_code
_entity_poly.pdbx_strand_id
1 'polypeptide(L)'
;MAASFGAFSRVFSQKCRIWSISVTRSGLLGSSQQTLPWIHETRDFSQSQDIPAKPKRPLTSFFQFALEQRPKIVAMEPSMSVTEVTKRIAAMWKDMSEHQKEVYRSDFETRREKYMEEMEQYRSRLTDEQLDTLMEQDRDKRQKRAKRRQKAELKKLNKPKRPPTGYSLFIKAHFNQRATGGKTREEVRVIFKEAASIWHSLPEYERQQYNEEASLLSETYREEMEEWKRKMEEEGIET
;
A
#
# COMPACT_ATOMS: atom_id res chain seq x y z
N MET A 1 25.15 42.79 -38.76
CA MET A 1 25.12 41.36 -39.11
C MET A 1 24.44 40.64 -37.95
N ALA A 2 23.12 40.44 -37.92
CA ALA A 2 22.39 39.35 -38.59
C ALA A 2 23.02 37.96 -38.35
N ALA A 3 22.45 37.14 -37.45
CA ALA A 3 21.57 36.01 -37.78
C ALA A 3 21.21 35.14 -36.55
N SER A 4 20.05 34.50 -36.65
CA SER A 4 19.19 33.85 -35.64
C SER A 4 19.52 32.37 -35.32
N PHE A 5 18.62 31.79 -34.50
CA PHE A 5 18.35 30.37 -34.17
C PHE A 5 19.08 29.81 -32.94
N GLY A 6 18.45 29.14 -31.97
CA GLY A 6 17.05 28.73 -31.85
C GLY A 6 16.72 28.32 -30.40
N ALA A 7 15.44 28.48 -30.06
CA ALA A 7 14.87 28.11 -28.78
C ALA A 7 14.77 26.59 -28.62
N PHE A 8 15.07 26.07 -27.42
CA PHE A 8 14.56 24.77 -26.98
C PHE A 8 14.13 24.86 -25.52
N SER A 9 12.82 25.06 -25.34
CA SER A 9 12.09 24.70 -24.13
C SER A 9 12.24 23.19 -23.87
N ARG A 10 12.61 22.80 -22.65
CA ARG A 10 12.37 21.44 -22.14
C ARG A 10 11.40 21.49 -20.97
N VAL A 11 10.14 21.25 -21.34
CA VAL A 11 9.06 20.81 -20.46
C VAL A 11 9.50 19.53 -19.75
N PHE A 12 9.62 19.56 -18.42
CA PHE A 12 9.89 18.35 -17.64
C PHE A 12 8.56 17.68 -17.30
N SER A 13 8.28 16.63 -18.06
CA SER A 13 7.08 15.80 -18.02
C SER A 13 6.95 15.03 -16.70
N GLN A 14 5.82 15.27 -16.05
CA GLN A 14 5.30 14.57 -14.88
C GLN A 14 4.87 13.15 -15.30
N LYS A 15 5.59 12.12 -14.89
CA LYS A 15 5.21 10.72 -15.14
C LYS A 15 4.09 10.28 -14.19
N CYS A 16 2.86 10.68 -14.51
CA CYS A 16 1.66 9.97 -14.06
C CYS A 16 1.54 8.68 -14.91
N ARG A 17 1.68 7.51 -14.28
CA ARG A 17 1.31 6.23 -14.91
C ARG A 17 -0.22 6.17 -15.02
N ILE A 18 -0.75 6.72 -16.10
CA ILE A 18 -2.12 6.49 -16.55
C ILE A 18 -2.09 5.21 -17.38
N TRP A 19 -2.76 4.17 -16.89
CA TRP A 19 -3.21 3.06 -17.73
C TRP A 19 -4.26 3.62 -18.69
N SER A 20 -3.87 3.86 -19.95
CA SER A 20 -4.80 4.16 -21.03
C SER A 20 -5.38 2.83 -21.51
N ILE A 21 -6.65 2.57 -21.21
CA ILE A 21 -7.44 1.62 -21.99
C ILE A 21 -8.33 2.46 -22.90
N SER A 22 -7.95 2.49 -24.16
CA SER A 22 -8.79 2.97 -25.25
C SER A 22 -9.98 2.02 -25.39
N VAL A 23 -11.19 2.50 -25.11
CA VAL A 23 -12.42 1.80 -25.54
C VAL A 23 -13.09 2.66 -26.59
N THR A 24 -13.03 2.19 -27.82
CA THR A 24 -13.76 2.68 -28.98
C THR A 24 -15.26 2.52 -28.74
N ARG A 25 -15.98 3.62 -28.95
CA ARG A 25 -17.43 3.73 -28.87
C ARG A 25 -18.07 3.04 -30.08
N SER A 26 -19.01 2.13 -29.83
CA SER A 26 -20.08 1.77 -30.77
C SER A 26 -21.33 1.48 -29.94
N GLY A 27 -22.41 2.18 -30.27
CA GLY A 27 -23.59 2.32 -29.42
C GLY A 27 -24.57 1.14 -29.52
N LEU A 28 -25.48 1.08 -28.54
CA LEU A 28 -26.93 0.95 -28.69
C LEU A 28 -27.55 0.80 -27.28
N LEU A 29 -28.82 1.20 -27.18
CA LEU A 29 -29.59 1.36 -25.94
C LEU A 29 -29.56 0.11 -25.05
N GLY A 30 -29.37 0.33 -23.75
CA GLY A 30 -29.60 -0.67 -22.73
C GLY A 30 -29.36 -0.08 -21.34
N SER A 31 -30.43 0.05 -20.57
CA SER A 31 -30.38 0.24 -19.12
C SER A 31 -29.53 -0.88 -18.53
N SER A 32 -28.26 -0.59 -18.26
CA SER A 32 -27.30 -1.55 -17.74
C SER A 32 -26.50 -0.82 -16.68
N GLN A 33 -26.68 -1.29 -15.44
CA GLN A 33 -25.89 -0.89 -14.30
C GLN A 33 -24.43 -1.21 -14.59
N GLN A 34 -23.70 -0.26 -15.18
CA GLN A 34 -22.26 -0.38 -15.36
C GLN A 34 -21.61 -0.09 -14.00
N THR A 35 -21.40 -1.15 -13.22
CA THR A 35 -20.68 -1.15 -11.96
C THR A 35 -19.20 -0.85 -12.20
N LEU A 36 -18.66 0.22 -11.61
CA LEU A 36 -17.23 0.52 -11.68
C LEU A 36 -16.41 -0.50 -10.85
N PRO A 37 -15.34 -1.09 -11.42
CA PRO A 37 -14.63 -2.27 -10.86
C PRO A 37 -13.77 -2.01 -9.61
N TRP A 38 -13.59 -0.76 -9.17
CA TRP A 38 -12.65 -0.45 -8.08
C TRP A 38 -13.15 -0.83 -6.67
N ILE A 39 -14.46 -0.97 -6.43
CA ILE A 39 -14.98 -1.26 -5.07
C ILE A 39 -15.50 -2.71 -4.91
N HIS A 40 -15.97 -3.38 -5.97
CA HIS A 40 -16.52 -4.74 -5.83
C HIS A 40 -15.50 -5.87 -6.05
N GLU A 41 -14.43 -5.63 -6.81
CA GLU A 41 -13.47 -6.66 -7.20
C GLU A 41 -12.10 -6.49 -6.55
N THR A 42 -12.10 -6.33 -5.23
CA THR A 42 -10.94 -6.77 -4.46
C THR A 42 -10.96 -8.29 -4.44
N ARG A 43 -10.29 -8.90 -5.43
CA ARG A 43 -9.95 -10.32 -5.41
C ARG A 43 -9.19 -10.56 -4.10
N ASP A 44 -9.86 -11.18 -3.13
CA ASP A 44 -9.29 -11.49 -1.82
C ASP A 44 -8.27 -12.60 -2.04
N PHE A 45 -7.05 -12.19 -2.42
CA PHE A 45 -5.94 -13.09 -2.73
C PHE A 45 -5.43 -13.83 -1.48
N SER A 46 -6.12 -13.71 -0.34
CA SER A 46 -5.73 -14.23 0.97
C SER A 46 -6.68 -15.30 1.53
N GLN A 47 -7.73 -15.70 0.81
CA GLN A 47 -8.53 -16.85 1.25
C GLN A 47 -7.89 -18.15 0.78
N SER A 48 -7.43 -18.95 1.75
CA SER A 48 -7.02 -20.35 1.53
C SER A 48 -8.18 -21.10 0.87
N GLN A 49 -7.88 -21.92 -0.14
CA GLN A 49 -8.90 -22.65 -0.91
C GLN A 49 -9.81 -23.52 -0.03
N ASP A 50 -9.34 -23.89 1.16
CA ASP A 50 -10.03 -24.81 2.08
C ASP A 50 -11.02 -24.13 3.04
N ILE A 51 -11.03 -22.79 3.14
CA ILE A 51 -11.94 -22.06 4.05
C ILE A 51 -12.97 -21.31 3.20
N PRO A 52 -14.28 -21.47 3.45
CA PRO A 52 -15.31 -20.74 2.71
C PRO A 52 -15.09 -19.23 2.80
N ALA A 53 -15.52 -18.51 1.76
CA ALA A 53 -15.39 -17.07 1.73
C ALA A 53 -16.28 -16.42 2.81
N LYS A 54 -15.67 -15.63 3.69
CA LYS A 54 -16.39 -14.89 4.72
C LYS A 54 -17.35 -13.87 4.10
N PRO A 55 -18.63 -13.82 4.51
CA PRO A 55 -19.56 -12.78 4.08
C PRO A 55 -18.98 -11.38 4.30
N LYS A 56 -19.17 -10.49 3.33
CA LYS A 56 -18.65 -9.11 3.39
C LYS A 56 -19.65 -8.23 4.12
N ARG A 57 -19.14 -7.34 4.98
CA ARG A 57 -19.97 -6.34 5.67
C ARG A 57 -20.65 -5.43 4.64
N PRO A 58 -21.95 -5.12 4.81
CA PRO A 58 -22.64 -4.20 3.91
C PRO A 58 -22.08 -2.79 4.06
N LEU A 59 -22.15 -2.02 2.97
CA LEU A 59 -21.76 -0.61 2.98
C LEU A 59 -22.75 0.20 3.81
N THR A 60 -22.26 1.14 4.61
CA THR A 60 -23.13 2.05 5.37
C THR A 60 -23.86 3.01 4.43
N SER A 61 -24.92 3.64 4.91
CA SER A 61 -25.77 4.57 4.15
C SER A 61 -24.99 5.63 3.37
N PHE A 62 -23.99 6.26 4.01
CA PHE A 62 -23.12 7.23 3.34
C PHE A 62 -22.26 6.60 2.24
N PHE A 63 -21.68 5.42 2.49
CA PHE A 63 -20.84 4.76 1.48
C PHE A 63 -21.65 4.24 0.30
N GLN A 64 -22.90 3.84 0.51
CA GLN A 64 -23.83 3.50 -0.56
C GLN A 64 -24.11 4.74 -1.43
N PHE A 65 -24.45 5.88 -0.82
CA PHE A 65 -24.58 7.15 -1.55
C PHE A 65 -23.30 7.55 -2.28
N ALA A 66 -22.14 7.44 -1.62
CA ALA A 66 -20.85 7.78 -2.21
C ALA A 66 -20.51 6.90 -3.42
N LEU A 67 -20.87 5.62 -3.37
CA LEU A 67 -20.72 4.69 -4.49
C LEU A 67 -21.51 5.15 -5.72
N GLU A 68 -22.71 5.69 -5.51
CA GLU A 68 -23.60 6.17 -6.57
C GLU A 68 -23.20 7.54 -7.13
N GLN A 69 -22.67 8.44 -6.29
CA GLN A 69 -22.32 9.81 -6.72
C GLN A 69 -20.93 9.92 -7.32
N ARG A 70 -19.96 9.12 -6.85
CA ARG A 70 -18.58 9.18 -7.34
C ARG A 70 -18.45 9.03 -8.86
N PRO A 71 -19.09 8.05 -9.55
CA PRO A 71 -19.01 7.97 -11.01
C PRO A 71 -19.54 9.25 -11.68
N LYS A 72 -20.60 9.87 -11.14
CA LYS A 72 -21.21 11.08 -11.72
C LYS A 72 -20.24 12.27 -11.64
N ILE A 73 -19.59 12.45 -10.50
CA ILE A 73 -18.62 13.54 -10.32
C ILE A 73 -17.37 13.30 -11.15
N VAL A 74 -16.84 12.07 -11.20
CA VAL A 74 -15.67 11.76 -12.03
C VAL A 74 -15.97 11.90 -13.52
N ALA A 75 -17.19 11.58 -13.96
CA ALA A 75 -17.60 11.78 -15.35
C ALA A 75 -17.72 13.28 -15.70
N MET A 76 -18.18 14.11 -14.76
CA MET A 76 -18.23 15.56 -14.92
C MET A 76 -16.84 16.20 -14.88
N GLU A 77 -15.94 15.69 -14.04
CA GLU A 77 -14.62 16.26 -13.84
C GLU A 77 -13.54 15.17 -13.75
N PRO A 78 -13.08 14.65 -14.90
CA PRO A 78 -12.12 13.55 -14.96
C PRO A 78 -10.72 13.89 -14.43
N SER A 79 -10.38 15.19 -14.38
CA SER A 79 -9.09 15.70 -13.89
C SER A 79 -9.04 15.88 -12.37
N MET A 80 -10.18 15.82 -11.68
CA MET A 80 -10.25 16.06 -10.24
C MET A 80 -9.56 14.94 -9.45
N SER A 81 -8.86 15.29 -8.37
CA SER A 81 -8.23 14.29 -7.52
C SER A 81 -9.29 13.48 -6.75
N VAL A 82 -8.98 12.20 -6.46
CA VAL A 82 -9.89 11.33 -5.71
C VAL A 82 -10.26 11.93 -4.34
N THR A 83 -9.32 12.65 -3.71
CA THR A 83 -9.53 13.33 -2.43
C THR A 83 -10.58 14.45 -2.55
N GLU A 84 -10.51 15.26 -3.60
CA GLU A 84 -11.48 16.34 -3.85
C GLU A 84 -12.86 15.80 -4.19
N VAL A 85 -12.94 14.75 -5.02
CA VAL A 85 -14.21 14.06 -5.31
C VAL A 85 -14.86 13.57 -4.02
N THR A 86 -14.08 12.95 -3.13
CA THR A 86 -14.58 12.44 -1.85
C THR A 86 -15.08 13.57 -0.94
N LYS A 87 -14.36 14.70 -0.88
CA LYS A 87 -14.80 15.90 -0.14
C LYS A 87 -16.12 16.45 -0.67
N ARG A 88 -16.28 16.50 -2.00
CA ARG A 88 -17.51 16.96 -2.64
C ARG A 88 -18.70 16.07 -2.32
N ILE A 89 -18.53 14.75 -2.37
CA ILE A 89 -19.57 13.79 -1.96
C ILE A 89 -19.95 13.97 -0.49
N ALA A 90 -18.97 14.15 0.39
CA ALA A 90 -19.22 14.37 1.81
C ALA A 90 -20.03 15.65 2.06
N ALA A 91 -19.73 16.73 1.32
CA ALA A 91 -20.53 17.97 1.36
C ALA A 91 -21.96 17.73 0.87
N MET A 92 -22.13 17.07 -0.29
CA MET A 92 -23.47 16.73 -0.81
C MET A 92 -24.29 15.93 0.20
N TRP A 93 -23.68 14.92 0.83
CA TRP A 93 -24.37 14.15 1.88
C TRP A 93 -24.76 15.00 3.07
N LYS A 94 -23.91 15.94 3.50
CA LYS A 94 -24.24 16.84 4.61
C LYS A 94 -25.48 17.68 4.29
N ASP A 95 -25.56 18.19 3.06
CA ASP A 95 -26.62 19.07 2.58
C ASP A 95 -27.93 18.35 2.23
N MET A 96 -27.92 17.01 2.12
CA MET A 96 -29.13 16.22 1.89
C MET A 96 -30.12 16.31 3.04
N SER A 97 -31.41 16.28 2.70
CA SER A 97 -32.49 16.26 3.69
C SER A 97 -32.52 14.95 4.47
N GLU A 98 -33.08 14.99 5.67
CA GLU A 98 -33.15 13.81 6.54
C GLU A 98 -33.99 12.69 5.91
N HIS A 99 -35.06 13.04 5.18
CA HIS A 99 -35.88 12.08 4.44
C HIS A 99 -35.08 11.34 3.35
N GLN A 100 -34.19 12.03 2.64
CA GLN A 100 -33.35 11.38 1.64
C GLN A 100 -32.31 10.46 2.29
N LYS A 101 -31.74 10.87 3.43
CA LYS A 101 -30.80 10.05 4.20
C LYS A 101 -31.49 8.81 4.77
N GLU A 102 -32.75 8.92 5.17
CA GLU A 102 -33.54 7.84 5.73
C GLU A 102 -33.68 6.66 4.76
N VAL A 103 -33.87 6.91 3.47
CA VAL A 103 -33.92 5.86 2.45
C VAL A 103 -32.66 5.00 2.47
N TYR A 104 -31.48 5.63 2.58
CA TYR A 104 -30.21 4.90 2.67
C TYR A 104 -29.98 4.25 4.05
N ARG A 105 -30.60 4.76 5.12
CA ARG A 105 -30.57 4.11 6.45
C ARG A 105 -31.38 2.82 6.45
N SER A 106 -32.61 2.88 5.95
CA SER A 106 -33.48 1.71 5.83
C SER A 106 -32.89 0.62 4.91
N ASP A 107 -32.33 1.00 3.76
CA ASP A 107 -31.63 0.05 2.87
C ASP A 107 -30.39 -0.57 3.55
N PHE A 108 -29.64 0.21 4.32
CA PHE A 108 -28.52 -0.31 5.10
C PHE A 108 -28.97 -1.32 6.18
N GLU A 109 -30.05 -1.04 6.90
CA GLU A 109 -30.60 -1.93 7.92
C GLU A 109 -31.03 -3.27 7.32
N THR A 110 -31.75 -3.24 6.20
CA THR A 110 -32.16 -4.44 5.46
C THR A 110 -30.96 -5.28 5.04
N ARG A 111 -29.91 -4.65 4.48
CA ARG A 111 -28.67 -5.35 4.10
C ARG A 111 -27.88 -5.86 5.29
N ARG A 112 -27.94 -5.15 6.42
CA ARG A 112 -27.31 -5.55 7.68
C ARG A 112 -27.96 -6.80 8.24
N GLU A 113 -29.29 -6.89 8.24
CA GLU A 113 -30.02 -8.08 8.67
C GLU A 113 -29.63 -9.30 7.83
N LYS A 114 -29.69 -9.17 6.50
CA LYS A 114 -29.25 -10.22 5.58
C LYS A 114 -27.81 -10.66 5.85
N TYR A 115 -26.90 -9.72 6.05
CA TYR A 115 -25.50 -10.02 6.39
C TYR A 115 -25.36 -10.76 7.72
N MET A 116 -26.17 -10.45 8.73
CA MET A 116 -26.15 -11.15 10.01
C MET A 116 -26.59 -12.61 9.85
N GLU A 117 -27.63 -12.86 9.06
CA GLU A 117 -28.08 -14.23 8.72
C GLU A 117 -26.99 -15.00 7.95
N GLU A 118 -26.39 -14.38 6.92
CA GLU A 118 -25.30 -14.98 6.15
C GLU A 118 -24.08 -15.28 7.02
N MET A 119 -23.78 -14.41 7.99
CA MET A 119 -22.68 -14.61 8.94
C MET A 119 -22.94 -15.74 9.93
N GLU A 120 -24.19 -15.92 10.36
CA GLU A 120 -24.58 -17.02 11.24
C GLU A 120 -24.47 -18.36 10.50
N GLN A 121 -24.98 -18.43 9.27
CA GLN A 121 -24.81 -19.59 8.38
C GLN A 121 -23.33 -19.87 8.07
N TYR A 122 -22.54 -18.82 7.88
CA TYR A 122 -21.10 -18.95 7.66
C TYR A 122 -20.40 -19.56 8.87
N ARG A 123 -20.73 -19.11 10.09
CA ARG A 123 -20.16 -19.63 11.33
C ARG A 123 -20.55 -21.08 11.57
N SER A 124 -21.81 -21.45 11.36
CA SER A 124 -22.29 -22.83 11.57
C SER A 124 -21.72 -23.83 10.57
N ARG A 125 -21.29 -23.37 9.39
CA ARG A 125 -20.64 -24.20 8.36
C ARG A 125 -19.16 -24.48 8.64
N LEU A 126 -18.50 -23.69 9.47
CA LEU A 126 -17.07 -23.85 9.73
C LEU A 126 -16.79 -24.98 10.72
N THR A 127 -15.67 -25.68 10.52
CA THR A 127 -15.12 -26.59 11.53
C THR A 127 -14.30 -25.82 12.57
N ASP A 128 -14.10 -26.42 13.75
CA ASP A 128 -13.27 -25.83 14.81
C ASP A 128 -11.84 -25.55 14.34
N GLU A 129 -11.24 -26.46 13.55
CA GLU A 129 -9.91 -26.27 12.97
C GLU A 129 -9.84 -25.08 12.00
N GLN A 130 -10.88 -24.89 11.19
CA GLN A 130 -10.97 -23.71 10.30
C GLN A 130 -11.14 -22.43 11.12
N LEU A 131 -11.88 -22.48 12.23
CA LEU A 131 -12.07 -21.34 13.12
C LEU A 131 -10.75 -20.94 13.80
N ASP A 132 -9.99 -21.90 14.32
CA ASP A 132 -8.68 -21.67 14.91
C ASP A 132 -7.70 -21.08 13.90
N THR A 133 -7.70 -21.60 12.67
CA THR A 133 -6.89 -21.06 11.57
C THR A 133 -7.25 -19.59 11.27
N LEU A 134 -8.55 -19.25 11.26
CA LEU A 134 -9.01 -17.87 11.07
C LEU A 134 -8.60 -16.95 12.23
N MET A 135 -8.64 -17.46 13.47
CA MET A 135 -8.22 -16.72 14.67
C MET A 135 -6.71 -16.41 14.64
N GLU A 136 -5.88 -17.40 14.31
CA GLU A 136 -4.45 -17.21 14.20
C GLU A 136 -4.11 -16.24 13.05
N GLN A 137 -4.77 -16.37 11.88
CA GLN A 137 -4.61 -15.40 10.79
C GLN A 137 -4.96 -13.96 11.19
N ASP A 138 -6.03 -13.75 11.98
CA ASP A 138 -6.40 -12.42 12.47
C ASP A 138 -5.38 -11.88 13.49
N ARG A 139 -4.90 -12.73 14.40
CA ARG A 139 -3.81 -12.42 15.33
C ARG A 139 -2.56 -11.98 14.58
N ASP A 140 -2.17 -12.74 13.56
CA ASP A 140 -1.03 -12.47 12.69
C ASP A 140 -1.17 -11.12 11.96
N LYS A 141 -2.36 -10.85 11.41
CA LYS A 141 -2.69 -9.57 10.76
C LYS A 141 -2.61 -8.41 11.76
N ARG A 142 -3.10 -8.58 13.00
CA ARG A 142 -3.01 -7.58 14.08
C ARG A 142 -1.56 -7.33 14.48
N GLN A 143 -0.76 -8.37 14.70
CA GLN A 143 0.66 -8.25 15.04
C GLN A 143 1.46 -7.56 13.94
N LYS A 144 1.24 -7.93 12.67
CA LYS A 144 1.87 -7.28 11.50
C LYS A 144 1.50 -5.79 11.42
N ARG A 145 0.24 -5.42 11.70
CA ARG A 145 -0.21 -4.02 11.76
C ARG A 145 0.43 -3.27 12.93
N ALA A 146 0.51 -3.87 14.12
CA ALA A 146 1.15 -3.28 15.30
C ALA A 146 2.64 -3.01 15.05
N LYS A 147 3.37 -3.99 14.50
CA LYS A 147 4.79 -3.84 14.13
C LYS A 147 5.01 -2.73 13.09
N ARG A 148 4.10 -2.59 12.11
CA ARG A 148 4.14 -1.49 11.12
C ARG A 148 3.93 -0.12 11.77
N ARG A 149 2.98 -0.01 12.73
CA ARG A 149 2.74 1.22 13.50
C ARG A 149 3.96 1.59 14.34
N GLN A 150 4.48 0.65 15.13
CA GLN A 150 5.70 0.86 15.92
C GLN A 150 6.86 1.32 15.04
N LYS A 151 7.10 0.66 13.90
CA LYS A 151 8.15 1.08 12.96
C LYS A 151 7.92 2.49 12.40
N ALA A 152 6.67 2.90 12.17
CA ALA A 152 6.35 4.24 11.70
C ALA A 152 6.61 5.30 12.77
N GLU A 153 6.26 5.03 14.03
CA GLU A 153 6.57 5.91 15.16
C GLU A 153 8.09 6.03 15.37
N LEU A 154 8.83 4.92 15.37
CA LEU A 154 10.29 4.96 15.45
C LEU A 154 10.92 5.77 14.29
N LYS A 155 10.31 5.72 13.09
CA LYS A 155 10.73 6.53 11.95
C LYS A 155 10.41 8.02 12.17
N LYS A 156 9.26 8.35 12.75
CA LYS A 156 8.87 9.73 13.10
C LYS A 156 9.80 10.33 14.15
N LEU A 157 10.27 9.52 15.09
CA LEU A 157 11.27 9.88 16.10
C LEU A 157 12.71 9.91 15.56
N ASN A 158 12.89 9.75 14.24
CA ASN A 158 14.21 9.72 13.59
C ASN A 158 15.20 8.72 14.22
N LYS A 159 14.71 7.57 14.71
CA LYS A 159 15.58 6.53 15.27
C LYS A 159 16.66 6.13 14.26
N PRO A 160 17.95 6.16 14.62
CA PRO A 160 19.04 5.75 13.74
C PRO A 160 18.80 4.35 13.16
N LYS A 161 19.18 4.17 11.89
CA LYS A 161 19.03 2.88 11.20
C LYS A 161 20.28 2.04 11.43
N ARG A 162 20.07 0.73 11.59
CA ARG A 162 21.18 -0.22 11.70
C ARG A 162 22.14 -0.07 10.51
N PRO A 163 23.46 -0.09 10.78
CA PRO A 163 24.48 0.06 9.75
C PRO A 163 24.47 -1.16 8.82
N PRO A 164 24.88 -0.99 7.56
CA PRO A 164 25.02 -2.10 6.63
C PRO A 164 26.18 -3.02 7.06
N THR A 165 26.05 -4.32 6.81
CA THR A 165 27.16 -5.27 6.95
C THR A 165 28.15 -5.15 5.78
N GLY A 166 29.37 -5.70 5.92
CA GLY A 166 30.37 -5.68 4.84
C GLY A 166 29.84 -6.26 3.53
N TYR A 167 29.13 -7.38 3.58
CA TYR A 167 28.43 -7.93 2.42
C TYR A 167 27.39 -6.96 1.83
N SER A 168 26.62 -6.26 2.67
CA SER A 168 25.63 -5.28 2.21
C SER A 168 26.28 -4.07 1.52
N LEU A 169 27.46 -3.65 1.99
CA LEU A 169 28.28 -2.62 1.35
C LEU A 169 28.79 -3.08 -0.01
N PHE A 170 29.26 -4.32 -0.11
CA PHE A 170 29.63 -4.95 -1.39
C PHE A 170 28.45 -4.99 -2.37
N ILE A 171 27.26 -5.39 -1.93
CA ILE A 171 26.04 -5.33 -2.76
C ILE A 171 25.77 -3.90 -3.25
N LYS A 172 25.88 -2.93 -2.35
CA LYS A 172 25.67 -1.51 -2.67
C LYS A 172 26.69 -0.99 -3.68
N ALA A 173 27.95 -1.39 -3.59
CA ALA A 173 29.02 -0.97 -4.48
C ALA A 173 28.87 -1.59 -5.89
N HIS A 174 28.58 -2.89 -5.97
CA HIS A 174 28.68 -3.66 -7.22
C HIS A 174 27.35 -3.91 -7.93
N PHE A 175 26.24 -3.96 -7.20
CA PHE A 175 24.96 -4.46 -7.74
C PHE A 175 23.83 -3.43 -7.76
N ASN A 176 23.89 -2.37 -6.94
CA ASN A 176 22.86 -1.32 -6.96
C ASN A 176 22.79 -0.58 -8.31
N GLN A 177 23.91 -0.38 -8.99
CA GLN A 177 23.94 0.28 -10.31
C GLN A 177 23.24 -0.57 -11.38
N ARG A 178 23.40 -1.89 -11.31
CA ARG A 178 22.73 -2.83 -12.22
C ARG A 178 21.22 -2.85 -12.01
N ALA A 179 20.71 -2.48 -10.83
CA ALA A 179 19.29 -2.52 -10.46
C ALA A 179 18.47 -1.28 -10.86
N THR A 180 19.02 -0.37 -11.67
CA THR A 180 18.41 0.92 -12.07
C THR A 180 17.29 0.83 -13.13
N GLY A 181 16.69 -0.35 -13.30
CA GLY A 181 15.50 -0.59 -14.12
C GLY A 181 14.46 -1.38 -13.32
N GLY A 182 13.17 -1.27 -13.68
CA GLY A 182 12.10 -2.01 -13.02
C GLY A 182 12.24 -3.52 -13.26
N LYS A 183 13.10 -4.18 -12.48
CA LYS A 183 13.36 -5.62 -12.56
C LYS A 183 12.22 -6.42 -11.95
N THR A 184 11.98 -7.58 -12.54
CA THR A 184 11.11 -8.62 -11.99
C THR A 184 11.71 -9.20 -10.71
N ARG A 185 10.87 -9.84 -9.90
CA ARG A 185 11.30 -10.46 -8.64
C ARG A 185 12.35 -11.55 -8.87
N GLU A 186 12.21 -12.27 -9.98
CA GLU A 186 13.06 -13.39 -10.38
C GLU A 186 14.45 -12.90 -10.78
N GLU A 187 14.55 -11.83 -11.58
CA GLU A 187 15.84 -11.21 -11.93
C GLU A 187 16.59 -10.73 -10.69
N VAL A 188 15.88 -10.11 -9.74
CA VAL A 188 16.48 -9.69 -8.46
C VAL A 188 17.02 -10.90 -7.69
N ARG A 189 16.27 -12.01 -7.64
CA ARG A 189 16.74 -13.25 -6.98
C ARG A 189 18.01 -13.80 -7.61
N VAL A 190 18.12 -13.81 -8.93
CA VAL A 190 19.33 -14.28 -9.64
C VAL A 190 20.52 -13.40 -9.30
N ILE A 191 20.35 -12.08 -9.35
CA ILE A 191 21.41 -11.11 -9.03
C ILE A 191 21.94 -11.32 -7.61
N PHE A 192 21.06 -11.52 -6.63
CA PHE A 192 21.50 -11.76 -5.24
C PHE A 192 22.24 -13.10 -5.08
N LYS A 193 21.88 -14.14 -5.86
CA LYS A 193 22.62 -15.42 -5.86
C LYS A 193 24.02 -15.24 -6.46
N GLU A 194 24.13 -14.55 -7.60
CA GLU A 194 25.41 -14.23 -8.22
C GLU A 194 26.29 -13.41 -7.30
N ALA A 195 25.71 -12.40 -6.64
CA ALA A 195 26.44 -11.56 -5.71
C ALA A 195 26.96 -12.32 -4.49
N ALA A 196 26.19 -13.28 -3.96
CA ALA A 196 26.65 -14.17 -2.90
C ALA A 196 27.83 -15.04 -3.38
N SER A 197 27.73 -15.60 -4.59
CA SER A 197 28.84 -16.38 -5.18
C SER A 197 30.10 -15.54 -5.33
N ILE A 198 29.98 -14.31 -5.85
CA ILE A 198 31.12 -13.42 -6.02
C ILE A 198 31.74 -13.09 -4.66
N TRP A 199 30.93 -12.71 -3.67
CA TRP A 199 31.41 -12.42 -2.31
C TRP A 199 32.22 -13.56 -1.68
N HIS A 200 31.79 -14.81 -1.85
CA HIS A 200 32.52 -15.97 -1.35
C HIS A 200 33.81 -16.26 -2.14
N SER A 201 33.85 -15.91 -3.42
CA SER A 201 35.07 -16.03 -4.25
C SER A 201 36.04 -14.85 -4.11
N LEU A 202 35.65 -13.76 -3.44
CA LEU A 202 36.53 -12.60 -3.24
C LEU A 202 37.74 -12.97 -2.39
N PRO A 203 38.95 -12.45 -2.74
CA PRO A 203 40.11 -12.52 -1.87
C PRO A 203 39.80 -11.94 -0.48
N GLU A 204 40.41 -12.53 0.56
CA GLU A 204 40.15 -12.10 1.94
C GLU A 204 40.44 -10.61 2.15
N TYR A 205 41.50 -10.08 1.55
CA TYR A 205 41.85 -8.66 1.73
C TYR A 205 40.77 -7.70 1.21
N GLU A 206 40.08 -8.03 0.10
CA GLU A 206 39.00 -7.20 -0.43
C GLU A 206 37.74 -7.31 0.43
N ARG A 207 37.44 -8.53 0.88
CA ARG A 207 36.33 -8.77 1.81
C ARG A 207 36.56 -8.05 3.15
N GLN A 208 37.79 -8.03 3.62
CA GLN A 208 38.20 -7.40 4.86
C GLN A 208 38.01 -5.87 4.81
N GLN A 209 38.31 -5.21 3.69
CA GLN A 209 38.04 -3.77 3.52
C GLN A 209 36.57 -3.42 3.74
N TYR A 210 35.65 -4.22 3.18
CA TYR A 210 34.21 -4.01 3.39
C TYR A 210 33.80 -4.29 4.84
N ASN A 211 34.42 -5.26 5.50
CA ASN A 211 34.14 -5.56 6.90
C ASN A 211 34.64 -4.45 7.83
N GLU A 212 35.80 -3.87 7.54
CA GLU A 212 36.37 -2.72 8.26
C GLU A 212 35.48 -1.48 8.09
N GLU A 213 35.06 -1.17 6.85
CA GLU A 213 34.10 -0.09 6.58
C GLU A 213 32.78 -0.29 7.35
N ALA A 214 32.26 -1.52 7.37
CA ALA A 214 31.06 -1.85 8.14
C ALA A 214 31.27 -1.72 9.66
N SER A 215 32.48 -2.04 10.15
CA SER A 215 32.85 -1.87 11.56
C SER A 215 32.83 -0.39 11.95
N LEU A 216 33.46 0.48 11.15
CA LEU A 216 33.45 1.92 11.37
C LEU A 216 32.02 2.49 11.39
N LEU A 217 31.18 2.09 10.43
CA LEU A 217 29.77 2.48 10.41
C LEU A 217 28.99 1.97 11.62
N SER A 218 29.41 0.85 12.22
CA SER A 218 28.82 0.34 13.44
C SER A 218 29.21 1.13 14.67
N GLU A 219 30.41 1.69 14.70
CA GLU A 219 30.85 2.59 15.77
C GLU A 219 30.10 3.92 15.70
N THR A 220 30.01 4.53 14.52
CA THR A 220 29.25 5.78 14.35
C THR A 220 27.77 5.58 14.70
N TYR A 221 27.16 4.47 14.29
CA TYR A 221 25.77 4.14 14.65
C TYR A 221 25.59 3.96 16.16
N ARG A 222 26.58 3.42 16.87
CA ARG A 222 26.53 3.24 18.32
C ARG A 222 26.45 4.59 19.02
N GLU A 223 27.27 5.55 18.61
CA GLU A 223 27.25 6.94 19.12
C GLU A 223 25.92 7.62 18.79
N GLU A 224 25.45 7.56 17.53
CA GLU A 224 24.14 8.10 17.13
C GLU A 224 22.99 7.50 17.95
N MET A 225 23.06 6.21 18.28
CA MET A 225 22.05 5.53 19.10
C MET A 225 22.08 5.96 20.57
N GLU A 226 23.26 6.23 21.12
CA GLU A 226 23.42 6.76 22.47
C GLU A 226 22.87 8.19 22.56
N GLU A 227 23.20 9.04 21.60
CA GLU A 227 22.63 10.38 21.48
C GLU A 227 21.10 10.35 21.32
N TRP A 228 20.59 9.45 20.48
CA TRP A 228 19.16 9.28 20.30
C TRP A 228 18.48 8.83 21.60
N LYS A 229 19.03 7.85 22.32
CA LYS A 229 18.50 7.41 23.61
C LYS A 229 18.47 8.55 24.63
N ARG A 230 19.58 9.30 24.76
CA ARG A 230 19.66 10.47 25.63
C ARG A 230 18.58 11.49 25.29
N LYS A 231 18.40 11.80 24.00
CA LYS A 231 17.36 12.73 23.55
C LYS A 231 15.94 12.27 23.91
N MET A 232 15.67 10.98 23.77
CA MET A 232 14.35 10.44 24.11
C MET A 232 14.09 10.43 25.63
N GLU A 233 15.12 10.18 26.44
CA GLU A 233 15.04 10.31 27.90
C GLU A 233 14.77 11.77 28.33
N GLU A 234 15.45 12.74 27.70
CA GLU A 234 15.19 14.18 27.89
C GLU A 234 13.75 14.58 27.50
N GLU A 235 13.20 13.98 26.44
CA GLU A 235 11.81 14.19 25.99
C GLU A 235 10.77 13.39 26.82
N GLY A 236 11.21 12.58 27.79
CA GLY A 236 10.35 11.73 28.63
C GLY A 236 9.68 10.59 27.87
N ILE A 237 10.23 10.21 26.71
CA ILE A 237 9.75 9.12 25.87
C ILE A 237 10.55 7.86 26.20
N GLU A 238 9.90 6.88 26.83
CA GLU A 238 10.52 5.58 27.10
C GLU A 238 10.87 4.87 25.77
N THR A 239 12.15 4.48 25.61
CA THR A 239 12.75 3.99 24.34
C THR A 239 12.82 2.49 24.15
#